data_AF-A0A348D9Q3-F1
#
_entry.id   AF-A0A348D9Q3-F1
#
_cell.length_a   1.000
_cell.length_b   1.000
_cell.length_c   1.000
_cell.angle_alpha   90.00
_cell.angle_beta   90.00
_cell.angle_gamma   90.00
#
_symmetry.space_group_name_H-M   'P 1'
#
loop_
_entity.id
_entity.type
_entity.pdbx_description
1 polymer ?
#
loop_
_entity_poly.entity_id
_entity_poly.type
_entity_poly.pdbx_seq_one_letter_code
_entity_poly.pdbx_strand_id
1 'polypeptide(L)'
;MDILSFLSGAAITVALIIIAFLLRKKSRKKGIIRQYQSSDLDSSVDKARTLLNAADHVKATENNAIAAIWKARKCDEHASMNENVYAIKGCWALKKKMMKVGPAGYLSDTPLPRSCGCYLTYLYNLRSLPENMLTDNARKIVNK
;
A
#
# COMPACT_ATOMS: atom_id res chain seq x y z
N MET A 1 23.56 55.50 49.02
CA MET A 1 22.92 54.70 47.96
C MET A 1 22.38 53.46 48.63
N ASP A 2 21.07 53.42 48.81
CA ASP A 2 20.44 52.52 49.76
C ASP A 2 20.36 51.09 49.20
N ILE A 3 20.93 50.14 49.94
CA ILE A 3 20.97 48.71 49.57
C ILE A 3 19.55 48.16 49.28
N LEU A 4 18.52 48.77 49.86
CA LEU A 4 17.11 48.50 49.62
C LEU A 4 16.62 48.80 48.19
N SER A 5 17.14 49.83 47.52
CA SER A 5 16.74 50.14 46.13
C SER A 5 17.43 49.22 45.11
N PHE A 6 18.60 48.68 45.47
CA PHE A 6 19.29 47.68 44.67
C PHE A 6 18.63 46.28 44.77
N LEU A 7 18.20 45.90 45.98
CA LEU A 7 17.49 44.64 46.21
C LEU A 7 16.09 44.60 45.57
N SER A 8 15.37 45.73 45.58
CA SER A 8 14.06 45.81 44.91
C SER A 8 14.18 45.73 43.39
N GLY A 9 15.19 46.38 42.80
CA GLY A 9 15.49 46.28 41.37
C GLY A 9 15.86 44.86 40.94
N ALA A 10 16.70 44.17 41.72
CA ALA A 10 17.09 42.79 41.45
C ALA A 10 15.87 41.84 41.49
N ALA A 11 14.99 41.97 42.49
CA ALA A 11 13.79 41.13 42.59
C ALA A 11 12.84 41.30 41.38
N ILE A 12 12.69 42.54 40.88
CA ILE A 12 11.85 42.84 39.71
C ILE A 12 12.42 42.19 38.45
N THR A 13 13.74 42.28 38.24
CA THR A 13 14.38 41.66 37.06
C THR A 13 14.26 40.14 37.06
N VAL A 14 14.42 39.50 38.21
CA VAL A 14 14.26 38.04 38.36
C VAL A 14 12.80 37.63 38.08
N ALA A 15 11.83 38.37 38.59
CA ALA A 15 10.42 38.12 38.33
C ALA A 15 10.08 38.23 36.83
N LEU A 16 10.60 39.25 36.14
CA LEU A 16 10.41 39.42 34.70
C LEU A 16 11.03 38.29 33.87
N ILE A 17 12.21 37.80 34.26
CA ILE A 17 12.87 36.65 33.60
C ILE A 17 12.06 35.38 33.78
N ILE A 18 11.54 35.13 34.99
CA ILE A 18 10.70 33.96 35.27
C ILE A 18 9.40 34.02 34.47
N ILE A 19 8.74 35.18 34.43
CA ILE A 19 7.51 35.39 33.64
C ILE A 19 7.79 35.18 32.15
N ALA A 20 8.87 35.74 31.62
CA ALA A 20 9.28 35.55 30.23
C ALA A 20 9.56 34.06 29.92
N PHE A 21 10.20 33.33 30.82
CA PHE A 21 10.48 31.90 30.66
C PHE A 21 9.19 31.05 30.66
N LEU A 22 8.24 31.36 31.55
CA LEU A 22 6.94 30.69 31.61
C LEU A 22 6.09 30.96 30.35
N LEU A 23 6.09 32.20 29.85
CA LEU A 23 5.41 32.57 28.62
C LEU A 23 6.03 31.88 27.39
N ARG A 24 7.37 31.77 27.32
CA ARG A 24 8.08 31.02 26.26
C ARG A 24 7.73 29.53 26.28
N LYS A 25 7.65 28.91 27.46
CA LYS A 25 7.27 27.49 27.62
C LYS A 25 5.83 27.23 27.17
N LYS A 26 4.91 28.18 27.44
CA LYS A 26 3.51 28.10 26.99
C LYS A 26 3.40 28.26 25.46
N SER A 27 4.20 29.15 24.87
CA SER A 27 4.25 29.34 23.41
C SER A 27 4.82 28.11 22.68
N ARG A 28 5.89 27.47 23.20
CA ARG A 28 6.45 26.23 22.62
C ARG A 28 5.50 25.02 22.63
N LYS A 29 4.52 24.97 23.54
CA LYS A 29 3.49 23.90 23.55
C LYS A 29 2.38 24.11 22.51
N LYS A 30 2.25 25.32 21.96
CA LYS A 30 1.29 25.63 20.89
C LYS A 30 1.96 25.41 19.54
N GLY A 31 1.71 24.27 18.91
CA GLY A 31 1.93 24.13 17.48
C GLY A 31 2.41 22.79 16.95
N ILE A 32 2.11 21.66 17.59
CA ILE A 32 1.94 20.45 16.77
C ILE A 32 0.62 20.68 16.03
N ILE A 33 0.70 21.18 14.80
CA ILE A 33 -0.47 21.24 13.93
C ILE A 33 -0.85 19.78 13.70
N ARG A 34 -1.92 19.30 14.34
CA ARG A 34 -2.59 18.07 13.92
C ARG A 34 -3.28 18.37 12.60
N GLN A 35 -2.48 18.46 11.55
CA GLN A 35 -2.88 18.98 10.24
C GLN A 35 -3.89 18.06 9.55
N TYR A 36 -4.01 16.81 10.03
CA TYR A 36 -4.99 15.85 9.56
C TYR A 36 -5.39 14.90 10.70
N GLN A 37 -6.64 15.01 11.17
CA GLN A 37 -7.31 13.97 11.97
C GLN A 37 -8.56 13.57 11.18
N SER A 38 -8.44 12.60 10.30
CA SER A 38 -9.62 12.02 9.66
C SER A 38 -10.24 11.00 10.60
N SER A 39 -11.53 11.20 10.89
CA SER A 39 -12.39 10.25 11.58
C SER A 39 -12.66 8.98 10.77
N ASP A 40 -12.23 8.95 9.50
CA ASP A 40 -12.62 7.95 8.49
C ASP A 40 -11.41 7.48 7.64
N LEU A 41 -10.21 7.43 8.25
CA LEU A 41 -8.95 7.03 7.57
C LEU A 41 -9.11 5.72 6.80
N ASP A 42 -9.73 4.74 7.44
CA ASP A 42 -9.89 3.41 6.87
C ASP A 42 -10.71 3.49 5.57
N SER A 43 -11.80 4.26 5.51
CA SER A 43 -12.62 4.39 4.31
C SER A 43 -11.89 5.06 3.13
N SER A 44 -11.07 6.08 3.41
CA SER A 44 -10.32 6.80 2.37
C SER A 44 -9.13 5.99 1.85
N VAL A 45 -8.43 5.32 2.76
CA VAL A 45 -7.33 4.42 2.42
C VAL A 45 -7.86 3.20 1.66
N ASP A 46 -9.02 2.67 2.03
CA ASP A 46 -9.66 1.54 1.35
C ASP A 46 -10.11 1.89 -0.07
N LYS A 47 -10.66 3.09 -0.27
CA LYS A 47 -10.95 3.62 -1.60
C LYS A 47 -9.68 3.77 -2.43
N ALA A 48 -8.61 4.28 -1.84
CA ALA A 48 -7.31 4.41 -2.51
C ALA A 48 -6.73 3.03 -2.89
N ARG A 49 -6.78 2.04 -2.00
CA ARG A 49 -6.36 0.66 -2.29
C ARG A 49 -7.15 0.06 -3.45
N THR A 50 -8.48 0.19 -3.40
CA THR A 50 -9.37 -0.29 -4.46
C THR A 50 -9.01 0.35 -5.81
N LEU A 51 -8.80 1.67 -5.82
CA LEU A 51 -8.40 2.40 -7.03
C LEU A 51 -7.03 1.94 -7.55
N LEU A 52 -6.03 1.78 -6.67
CA LEU A 52 -4.70 1.33 -7.03
C LEU A 52 -4.70 -0.09 -7.61
N ASN A 53 -5.45 -1.02 -7.00
CA ASN A 53 -5.61 -2.38 -7.51
C ASN A 53 -6.30 -2.41 -8.88
N ALA A 54 -7.32 -1.58 -9.08
CA ALA A 54 -7.99 -1.46 -10.38
C ALA A 54 -7.06 -0.85 -11.44
N ALA A 55 -6.33 0.21 -11.10
CA ALA A 55 -5.38 0.86 -12.00
C ALA A 55 -4.22 -0.09 -12.39
N ASP A 56 -3.69 -0.84 -11.43
CA ASP A 56 -2.65 -1.84 -11.69
C ASP A 56 -3.17 -2.95 -12.61
N HIS A 57 -4.42 -3.40 -12.41
CA HIS A 57 -5.05 -4.36 -13.31
C HIS A 57 -5.19 -3.86 -14.75
N VAL A 58 -5.67 -2.63 -14.94
CA VAL A 58 -5.79 -2.03 -16.28
C VAL A 58 -4.41 -1.92 -16.91
N LYS A 59 -3.44 -1.34 -16.21
CA LYS A 59 -2.07 -1.20 -16.70
C LYS A 59 -1.44 -2.54 -17.04
N ALA A 60 -1.64 -3.57 -16.22
CA ALA A 60 -1.06 -4.89 -16.47
C ALA A 60 -1.68 -5.58 -17.68
N THR A 61 -3.00 -5.50 -17.85
CA THR A 61 -3.70 -6.09 -19.00
C THR A 61 -3.33 -5.38 -20.31
N GLU A 62 -3.22 -4.05 -20.30
CA GLU A 62 -2.72 -3.26 -21.43
C GLU A 62 -1.27 -3.61 -21.79
N ASN A 63 -0.43 -3.88 -20.79
CA ASN A 63 0.97 -4.29 -20.98
C ASN A 63 1.15 -5.81 -21.18
N ASN A 64 0.12 -6.51 -21.69
CA ASN A 64 0.19 -7.92 -22.09
C ASN A 64 0.53 -8.90 -20.95
N ALA A 65 0.08 -8.63 -19.72
CA ALA A 65 0.13 -9.63 -18.65
C ALA A 65 -0.64 -10.90 -19.06
N ILE A 66 -0.09 -12.06 -18.71
CA ILE A 66 -0.64 -13.38 -19.08
C ILE A 66 -1.34 -14.08 -17.91
N ALA A 67 -0.93 -13.78 -16.68
CA ALA A 67 -1.51 -14.31 -15.46
C ALA A 67 -1.31 -13.32 -14.30
N ALA A 68 -1.99 -13.56 -13.18
CA ALA A 68 -1.81 -12.80 -11.94
C ALA A 68 -1.76 -13.74 -10.74
N ILE A 69 -0.87 -13.46 -9.80
CA ILE A 69 -0.76 -14.15 -8.52
C ILE A 69 -1.49 -13.33 -7.47
N TRP A 70 -2.41 -13.94 -6.75
CA TRP A 70 -3.06 -13.29 -5.61
C TRP A 70 -2.13 -13.31 -4.39
N LYS A 71 -1.93 -12.16 -3.77
CA LYS A 71 -1.14 -12.03 -2.54
C LYS A 71 -2.01 -11.45 -1.45
N ALA A 72 -2.34 -12.28 -0.47
CA ALA A 72 -3.09 -11.87 0.70
C ALA A 72 -2.11 -11.37 1.78
N ARG A 73 -2.22 -10.10 2.19
CA ARG A 73 -1.50 -9.57 3.35
C ARG A 73 -2.50 -9.13 4.40
N LYS A 74 -2.37 -9.65 5.63
CA LYS A 74 -3.20 -9.29 6.78
C LYS A 74 -4.70 -9.34 6.46
N CYS A 75 -5.13 -10.36 5.73
CA CYS A 75 -6.51 -10.57 5.34
C CYS A 75 -6.82 -12.06 5.43
N ASP A 76 -7.51 -12.45 6.50
CA ASP A 76 -7.81 -13.85 6.79
C ASP A 76 -8.90 -14.41 5.85
N GLU A 77 -9.85 -13.56 5.46
CA GLU A 77 -10.94 -13.92 4.53
C GLU A 77 -10.45 -14.44 3.18
N HIS A 78 -9.33 -13.92 2.68
CA HIS A 78 -8.74 -14.28 1.39
C HIS A 78 -7.44 -15.08 1.54
N ALA A 79 -7.15 -15.60 2.73
CA ALA A 79 -5.94 -16.39 2.97
C ALA A 79 -5.90 -17.65 2.09
N SER A 80 -7.06 -18.26 1.81
CA SER A 80 -7.20 -19.42 0.92
C SER A 80 -6.87 -19.12 -0.54
N MET A 81 -6.94 -17.86 -0.96
CA MET A 81 -6.59 -17.42 -2.30
C MET A 81 -5.11 -17.08 -2.44
N ASN A 82 -4.38 -16.99 -1.33
CA ASN A 82 -2.99 -16.58 -1.35
C ASN A 82 -2.15 -17.53 -2.22
N GLU A 83 -1.35 -16.93 -3.09
CA GLU A 83 -0.46 -17.58 -4.05
C GLU A 83 -1.15 -18.32 -5.20
N ASN A 84 -2.48 -18.27 -5.28
CA ASN A 84 -3.20 -18.78 -6.45
C ASN A 84 -2.85 -17.96 -7.69
N VAL A 85 -2.61 -18.69 -8.79
CA VAL A 85 -2.26 -18.12 -10.08
C VAL A 85 -3.48 -18.17 -11.00
N TYR A 86 -3.99 -17.00 -11.34
CA TYR A 86 -5.17 -16.82 -12.19
C TYR A 86 -4.76 -16.48 -13.61
N ALA A 87 -5.43 -17.07 -14.60
CA ALA A 87 -5.21 -16.74 -16.00
C ALA A 87 -5.89 -15.41 -16.39
N ILE A 88 -5.23 -14.60 -17.21
CA ILE A 88 -5.83 -13.39 -17.79
C ILE A 88 -6.50 -13.76 -19.13
N LYS A 89 -7.81 -13.51 -19.23
CA LYS A 89 -8.59 -13.79 -20.46
C LYS A 89 -8.01 -13.00 -21.64
N GLY A 90 -7.95 -13.65 -22.81
CA GLY A 90 -7.52 -12.99 -24.04
C GLY A 90 -6.03 -12.68 -24.14
N CYS A 91 -5.20 -13.09 -23.17
CA CYS A 91 -3.75 -12.89 -23.23
C CYS A 91 -3.12 -13.65 -24.40
N TRP A 92 -1.96 -13.17 -24.85
CA TRP A 92 -1.27 -13.73 -26.03
C TRP A 92 -0.84 -15.19 -25.82
N ALA A 93 -0.49 -15.59 -24.59
CA ALA A 93 -0.02 -16.93 -24.28
C ALA A 93 -1.11 -17.99 -24.46
N LEU A 94 -2.35 -17.66 -24.07
CA LEU A 94 -3.53 -18.49 -24.33
C LEU A 94 -3.82 -18.56 -25.83
N LYS A 95 -3.81 -17.40 -26.53
CA LYS A 95 -4.04 -17.33 -28.00
C LYS A 95 -3.04 -18.18 -28.78
N LYS A 96 -1.77 -18.21 -28.36
CA LYS A 96 -0.70 -19.00 -28.98
C LYS A 96 -0.63 -20.46 -28.49
N LYS A 97 -1.57 -20.91 -27.65
CA LYS A 97 -1.57 -22.27 -27.04
C LYS A 97 -0.27 -22.60 -26.30
N MET A 98 0.37 -21.58 -25.72
CA MET A 98 1.58 -21.71 -24.89
C MET A 98 1.24 -21.78 -23.39
N MET A 99 0.03 -21.39 -23.03
CA MET A 99 -0.50 -21.46 -21.68
C MET A 99 -1.86 -22.17 -21.71
N LYS A 100 -2.22 -22.82 -20.61
CA LYS A 100 -3.57 -23.29 -20.29
C LYS A 100 -4.04 -22.66 -18.98
N VAL A 101 -5.34 -22.69 -18.77
CA VAL A 101 -5.95 -22.15 -17.54
C VAL A 101 -5.55 -23.03 -16.36
N GLY A 102 -5.12 -22.39 -15.27
CA GLY A 102 -4.76 -23.08 -14.03
C GLY A 102 -6.00 -23.50 -13.23
N PRO A 103 -5.81 -24.20 -12.09
CA PRO A 103 -6.90 -24.65 -11.24
C PRO A 103 -7.72 -23.49 -10.64
N ALA A 104 -7.10 -22.32 -10.44
CA ALA A 104 -7.78 -21.13 -9.94
C ALA A 104 -8.68 -20.44 -10.98
N GLY A 105 -8.66 -20.90 -12.24
CA GLY A 105 -9.50 -20.35 -13.30
C GLY A 105 -8.99 -19.00 -13.85
N TYR A 106 -9.93 -18.17 -14.28
CA TYR A 106 -9.64 -16.84 -14.80
C TYR A 106 -9.78 -15.77 -13.74
N LEU A 107 -8.91 -14.76 -13.81
CA LEU A 107 -8.98 -13.61 -12.90
C LEU A 107 -10.31 -12.85 -13.04
N SER A 108 -10.91 -12.80 -14.22
CA SER A 108 -12.18 -12.11 -14.46
C SER A 108 -13.36 -12.69 -13.68
N ASP A 109 -13.26 -13.96 -13.28
CA ASP A 109 -14.34 -14.66 -12.59
C ASP A 109 -14.26 -14.43 -11.07
N THR A 110 -13.19 -13.79 -10.60
CA THR A 110 -12.94 -13.42 -9.20
C THR A 110 -12.93 -11.90 -9.07
N PRO A 111 -13.65 -11.30 -8.11
CA PRO A 111 -13.59 -9.86 -7.90
C PRO A 111 -12.18 -9.42 -7.48
N LEU A 112 -11.70 -8.30 -8.04
CA LEU A 112 -10.40 -7.74 -7.68
C LEU A 112 -10.36 -7.36 -6.18
N PRO A 113 -9.17 -7.39 -5.55
CA PRO A 113 -9.03 -6.94 -4.17
C PRO A 113 -9.46 -5.49 -3.98
N ARG A 114 -10.30 -5.22 -2.97
CA ARG A 114 -10.85 -3.89 -2.69
C ARG A 114 -10.20 -3.24 -1.47
N SER A 115 -10.91 -3.21 -0.34
CA SER A 115 -10.51 -2.57 0.92
C SER A 115 -9.50 -3.39 1.74
N CYS A 116 -9.35 -4.68 1.46
CA CYS A 116 -8.43 -5.54 2.20
C CYS A 116 -6.95 -5.30 1.80
N GLY A 117 -6.01 -5.82 2.59
CA GLY A 117 -4.58 -5.75 2.30
C GLY A 117 -4.10 -6.64 1.15
N CYS A 118 -5.02 -7.29 0.42
CA CYS A 118 -4.69 -8.13 -0.72
C CYS A 118 -4.31 -7.29 -1.95
N TYR A 119 -3.41 -7.82 -2.76
CA TYR A 119 -3.01 -7.23 -4.04
C TYR A 119 -2.67 -8.33 -5.04
N LEU A 120 -2.53 -7.96 -6.31
CA LEU A 120 -2.18 -8.87 -7.39
C LEU A 120 -0.73 -8.63 -7.81
N THR A 121 -0.04 -9.70 -8.19
CA THR A 121 1.28 -9.63 -8.84
C THR A 121 1.17 -10.20 -10.24
N TYR A 122 1.38 -9.38 -11.26
CA TYR A 122 1.17 -9.77 -12.65
C TYR A 122 2.39 -10.46 -13.25
N LEU A 123 2.11 -11.49 -14.05
CA LEU A 123 3.11 -12.26 -14.78
C LEU A 123 3.05 -11.91 -16.25
N TYR A 124 4.22 -11.68 -16.85
CA TYR A 124 4.36 -11.22 -18.24
C TYR A 124 5.07 -12.21 -19.16
N ASN A 125 5.70 -13.24 -18.60
CA ASN A 125 6.51 -14.21 -19.34
C ASN A 125 6.13 -15.64 -18.95
N LEU A 126 6.40 -16.59 -19.86
CA LEU A 126 6.07 -18.00 -19.66
C LEU A 126 6.90 -18.66 -18.55
N ARG A 127 8.14 -18.21 -18.33
CA ARG A 127 9.04 -18.80 -17.31
C ARG A 127 8.56 -18.54 -15.88
N SER A 128 7.79 -17.48 -15.65
CA SER A 128 7.20 -17.17 -14.36
C SER A 128 5.88 -17.91 -14.10
N LEU A 129 5.32 -18.62 -15.09
CA LEU A 129 4.12 -19.42 -14.89
C LEU A 129 4.43 -20.72 -14.15
N PRO A 130 3.49 -21.22 -13.33
CA PRO A 130 3.61 -22.55 -12.76
C PRO A 130 3.53 -23.62 -13.86
N GLU A 131 4.22 -24.75 -13.65
CA GLU A 131 4.33 -25.82 -14.65
C GLU A 131 2.98 -26.37 -15.10
N ASN A 132 2.01 -26.41 -14.19
CA ASN A 132 0.65 -26.86 -14.45
C ASN A 132 -0.14 -25.91 -15.38
N MET A 133 0.35 -24.70 -15.65
CA MET A 133 -0.24 -23.76 -16.61
C MET A 133 0.52 -23.71 -17.94
N LEU A 134 1.70 -24.32 -18.02
CA LEU A 134 2.45 -24.42 -19.27
C LEU A 134 1.96 -25.60 -20.11
N THR A 135 1.91 -25.39 -21.42
CA THR A 135 1.71 -26.49 -22.38
C THR A 135 3.05 -27.16 -22.69
N ASP A 136 3.00 -28.38 -23.24
CA ASP A 136 4.20 -29.14 -23.59
C ASP A 136 5.12 -28.38 -24.56
N ASN A 137 4.51 -27.65 -25.51
CA ASN A 137 5.23 -26.80 -26.45
C ASN A 137 5.94 -25.64 -25.75
N ALA A 138 5.29 -25.01 -24.77
CA ALA A 138 5.89 -23.92 -24.00
C ALA A 138 7.02 -24.42 -23.10
N ARG A 139 6.87 -25.59 -22.45
CA ARG A 139 7.93 -26.18 -21.61
C ARG A 139 9.21 -26.43 -22.40
N LYS A 140 9.10 -26.91 -23.64
CA LYS A 140 10.27 -27.09 -24.53
C LYS A 140 11.01 -25.78 -24.84
N ILE A 141 10.31 -24.65 -24.91
CA ILE A 141 10.90 -23.34 -25.22
C ILE A 141 11.50 -22.72 -23.95
N VAL A 142 10.84 -22.84 -22.81
CA VAL A 142 11.27 -22.23 -21.54
C VAL A 142 12.50 -22.91 -20.95
N ASN A 143 12.61 -24.24 -21.13
CA ASN A 143 13.69 -25.07 -20.61
C ASN A 143 14.88 -25.21 -21.59
N LYS A 144 14.80 -24.59 -22.75
CA LYS A 144 15.90 -24.47 -23.70
C LYS A 144 16.72 -23.23 -23.39
#